data_AF-S0DF53-F1
#
_entry.id   AF-S0DF53-F1
#
_cell.length_a   1.000
_cell.length_b   1.000
_cell.length_c   1.000
_cell.angle_alpha   90.00
_cell.angle_beta   90.00
_cell.angle_gamma   90.00
#
_symmetry.space_group_name_H-M   'P 1'
#
loop_
_entity.id
_entity.type
_entity.pdbx_description
1 polymer ?
#
loop_
_entity_poly.entity_id
_entity_poly.type
_entity_poly.pdbx_seq_one_letter_code
_entity_poly.pdbx_strand_id
1 'polypeptide(L)'
;MYLFLVFFFLGFMSLLLSAEVFISFLIVLLLVYIGSMDLMGDSTKEVLAMNQSYECGFEYGMGGCGFSLQFYVVGFSFLLFDLEICLFTPLILSINIGSGALYFSVVFLLVVFFIYLYEVMLGAFNW
;
A
#
# COMPACT_ATOMS: atom_id res chain seq x y z
N MET A 1 36.10 20.22 57.88
CA MET A 1 34.69 20.38 58.32
C MET A 1 33.88 21.23 57.34
N TYR A 2 34.27 22.47 57.03
CA TYR A 2 33.54 23.35 56.10
C TYR A 2 33.38 22.79 54.68
N LEU A 3 34.46 22.22 54.09
CA LEU A 3 34.41 21.60 52.76
C LEU A 3 33.38 20.46 52.67
N PHE A 4 33.32 19.60 53.69
CA PHE A 4 32.34 18.52 53.78
C PHE A 4 30.91 19.06 53.87
N LEU A 5 30.69 20.13 54.64
CA LEU A 5 29.39 20.79 54.79
C LEU A 5 28.95 21.45 53.47
N VAL A 6 29.88 22.06 52.72
CA VAL A 6 29.61 22.62 51.39
C VAL A 6 29.25 21.54 50.38
N PHE A 7 29.99 20.43 50.31
CA PHE A 7 29.64 19.30 49.43
C PHE A 7 28.30 18.67 49.77
N PHE A 8 28.00 18.53 51.07
CA PHE A 8 26.70 18.04 51.54
C PHE A 8 25.56 18.99 51.14
N PHE A 9 25.75 20.30 51.31
CA PHE A 9 24.75 21.31 50.92
C PHE A 9 24.56 21.38 49.41
N LEU A 10 25.63 21.28 48.61
CA LEU A 10 25.55 21.23 47.15
C LEU A 10 24.82 19.99 46.65
N GLY A 11 25.08 18.82 47.25
CA GLY A 11 24.38 17.58 46.94
C GLY A 11 22.90 17.60 47.33
N PHE A 12 22.58 18.23 48.47
CA PHE A 12 21.18 18.43 48.87
C PHE A 12 20.43 19.35 47.90
N MET A 13 21.06 20.44 47.45
CA MET A 13 20.46 21.36 46.47
C MET A 13 20.25 20.72 45.10
N SER A 14 21.14 19.84 44.62
CA SER A 14 20.95 19.12 43.36
C SER A 14 19.84 18.06 43.44
N LEU A 15 19.63 17.46 44.61
CA LEU A 15 18.49 16.55 44.86
C LEU A 15 17.16 17.30 44.83
N LEU A 16 17.08 18.49 45.43
CA LEU A 16 15.86 19.32 45.38
C LEU A 16 15.53 19.75 43.94
N LEU A 17 16.53 20.17 43.16
CA LEU A 17 16.32 20.55 41.76
C LEU A 17 15.80 19.39 40.89
N SER A 18 16.33 18.18 41.09
CA SER A 18 15.87 17.01 40.33
C SER A 18 14.45 16.56 40.73
N ALA A 19 14.07 16.73 42.00
CA ALA A 19 12.71 16.45 42.47
C ALA A 19 11.67 17.38 41.82
N GLU A 20 11.94 18.69 41.74
CA GLU A 20 11.03 19.66 41.11
C GLU A 20 10.81 19.35 39.62
N VAL A 21 11.88 18.99 38.89
CA VAL A 21 11.78 18.60 37.48
C VAL A 21 10.91 17.34 37.32
N PHE A 22 11.10 16.34 38.18
CA PHE A 22 10.31 15.11 38.13
C PHE A 22 8.82 15.37 38.42
N ILE A 23 8.52 16.22 39.40
CA ILE A 23 7.14 16.62 39.73
C ILE A 23 6.49 17.35 38.55
N SER A 24 7.20 18.30 37.93
CA SER A 24 6.70 19.03 36.76
C SER A 24 6.37 18.09 35.59
N PHE A 25 7.20 17.06 35.36
CA PHE A 25 6.98 16.09 34.31
C PHE A 25 5.75 15.22 34.57
N LEU A 26 5.53 14.79 35.82
CA LEU A 26 4.33 14.04 36.20
C LEU A 26 3.05 14.87 36.03
N ILE A 27 3.09 16.16 36.36
CA ILE A 27 1.95 17.06 36.18
C ILE A 27 1.60 17.19 34.69
N VAL A 28 2.60 17.35 33.82
CA VAL A 28 2.38 17.42 32.37
C VAL A 28 1.75 16.14 31.84
N LEU A 29 2.26 14.96 32.25
CA LEU A 29 1.68 13.68 31.83
C LEU A 29 0.22 13.52 32.28
N LEU A 30 -0.11 13.94 33.50
CA LEU A 30 -1.47 13.90 34.00
C LEU A 30 -2.41 14.81 33.19
N LEU A 31 -1.97 16.01 32.86
CA LEU A 31 -2.75 16.95 32.03
C LEU A 31 -3.00 16.40 30.61
N VAL A 32 -1.99 15.76 30.01
CA VAL A 32 -2.13 15.09 28.70
C VAL A 32 -3.14 13.94 28.78
N TYR A 33 -3.08 13.13 29.84
CA TYR A 33 -4.02 12.03 30.03
C TYR A 33 -5.47 12.52 30.14
N ILE A 34 -5.72 13.56 30.95
CA ILE A 34 -7.07 14.13 31.07
C ILE A 34 -7.53 14.73 29.74
N GLY A 35 -6.67 15.49 29.05
CA GLY A 35 -6.99 16.08 27.75
C GLY A 35 -7.33 15.05 26.66
N SER A 36 -6.70 13.87 26.71
CA SER A 36 -7.03 12.78 25.77
C SER A 36 -8.45 12.23 25.93
N MET A 37 -9.03 12.29 27.13
CA MET A 37 -10.39 11.80 27.39
C MET A 37 -11.45 12.73 26.79
N ASP A 38 -11.22 14.04 26.81
CA ASP A 38 -12.14 15.03 26.21
C ASP A 38 -12.09 15.02 24.66
N LEU A 39 -10.92 14.68 24.08
CA LEU A 39 -10.77 14.43 22.63
C LEU A 39 -11.46 13.14 22.16
N MET A 40 -11.70 12.20 23.08
CA MET A 40 -12.46 10.96 22.85
C MET A 40 -13.96 11.16 23.12
N GLY A 41 -14.46 12.41 23.08
CA GLY A 41 -15.89 12.77 23.21
C GLY A 41 -16.80 11.83 22.42
N ASP A 42 -18.02 11.60 22.93
CA ASP A 42 -19.01 10.50 22.66
C ASP A 42 -19.03 9.90 21.24
N SER A 43 -17.89 9.33 20.88
CA SER A 43 -17.48 9.04 19.51
C SER A 43 -17.77 7.61 19.16
N THR A 44 -18.24 6.79 20.09
CA THR A 44 -18.49 5.38 19.80
C THR A 44 -19.50 5.22 18.67
N LYS A 45 -20.59 5.99 18.68
CA LYS A 45 -21.62 5.97 17.62
C LYS A 45 -21.19 6.71 16.36
N GLU A 46 -20.51 7.84 16.48
CA GLU A 46 -20.05 8.63 15.32
C GLU A 46 -18.87 7.96 14.60
N VAL A 47 -17.90 7.40 15.33
CA VAL A 47 -16.77 6.62 14.78
C VAL A 47 -17.27 5.31 14.17
N LEU A 48 -18.27 4.66 14.78
CA LEU A 48 -18.89 3.49 14.15
C LEU A 48 -19.52 3.87 12.80
N ALA A 49 -20.23 4.99 12.72
CA ALA A 49 -20.84 5.48 11.49
C ALA A 49 -19.80 5.93 10.44
N MET A 50 -18.68 6.54 10.86
CA MET A 50 -17.59 6.93 9.96
C MET A 50 -16.79 5.73 9.41
N ASN A 51 -16.69 4.65 10.18
CA ASN A 51 -15.98 3.42 9.77
C ASN A 51 -16.87 2.40 9.04
N GLN A 52 -18.14 2.70 8.79
CA GLN A 52 -18.96 1.88 7.89
C GLN A 52 -18.77 2.33 6.43
N SER A 53 -18.78 1.36 5.52
CA SER A 53 -18.89 1.66 4.08
C SER A 53 -20.17 2.45 3.82
N TYR A 54 -20.10 3.43 2.92
CA TYR A 54 -21.28 4.21 2.53
C TYR A 54 -22.28 3.31 1.82
N GLU A 55 -23.25 2.80 2.58
CA GLU A 55 -24.40 2.10 2.05
C GLU A 55 -25.50 3.15 1.90
N CYS A 56 -26.08 3.28 0.71
CA CYS A 56 -27.15 4.25 0.41
C CYS A 56 -28.48 3.95 1.16
N GLY A 57 -28.43 3.53 2.43
CA GLY A 57 -29.57 3.16 3.26
C GLY A 57 -30.06 1.72 3.08
N PHE A 58 -29.29 0.86 2.42
CA PHE A 58 -29.68 -0.53 2.13
C PHE A 58 -28.56 -1.48 2.53
N GLU A 59 -28.83 -2.40 3.46
CA GLU A 59 -27.93 -3.51 3.83
C GLU A 59 -27.88 -4.52 2.68
N TYR A 60 -26.95 -4.35 1.74
CA TYR A 60 -26.68 -5.39 0.76
C TYR A 60 -25.79 -6.44 1.42
N GLY A 61 -26.41 -7.52 1.92
CA GLY A 61 -25.70 -8.66 2.49
C GLY A 61 -24.57 -9.12 1.58
N MET A 62 -23.41 -9.46 2.19
CA MET A 62 -22.13 -9.83 1.55
C MET A 62 -22.31 -10.38 0.13
N GLY A 63 -22.32 -9.46 -0.82
CA GLY A 63 -22.35 -9.78 -2.23
C GLY A 63 -20.97 -10.31 -2.56
N GLY A 64 -20.82 -11.63 -2.62
CA GLY A 64 -19.64 -12.22 -3.23
C GLY A 64 -19.49 -11.57 -4.59
N CYS A 65 -18.46 -10.73 -4.77
CA CYS A 65 -18.23 -10.04 -6.03
C CYS A 65 -18.16 -11.11 -7.11
N GLY A 66 -19.14 -11.12 -8.01
CA GLY A 66 -19.17 -12.06 -9.11
C GLY A 66 -17.86 -11.93 -9.89
N PHE A 67 -17.17 -13.05 -10.08
CA PHE A 67 -15.99 -13.05 -10.93
C PHE A 67 -16.42 -12.76 -12.36
N SER A 68 -16.02 -11.60 -12.90
CA SER A 68 -16.19 -11.35 -14.32
C SER A 68 -14.98 -11.89 -15.07
N LEU A 69 -15.25 -12.82 -15.99
CA LEU A 69 -14.24 -13.39 -16.90
C LEU A 69 -13.56 -12.30 -17.75
N GLN A 70 -14.23 -11.17 -17.96
CA GLN A 70 -13.72 -10.05 -18.76
C GLN A 70 -12.44 -9.46 -18.16
N PHE A 71 -12.37 -9.22 -16.84
CA PHE A 71 -11.16 -8.69 -16.20
C PHE A 71 -9.99 -9.68 -16.28
N TYR A 72 -10.28 -10.97 -16.23
CA TYR A 72 -9.27 -12.00 -16.39
C TYR A 72 -8.68 -12.04 -17.81
N VAL A 73 -9.53 -11.96 -18.84
CA VAL A 73 -9.08 -11.95 -20.23
C VAL A 73 -8.21 -10.72 -20.51
N VAL A 74 -8.59 -9.53 -20.03
CA VAL A 74 -7.77 -8.31 -20.17
C VAL A 74 -6.38 -8.49 -19.54
N GLY A 75 -6.32 -9.06 -18.33
CA GLY A 75 -5.04 -9.31 -17.66
C GLY A 75 -4.16 -10.34 -18.39
N PHE A 76 -4.77 -11.39 -18.93
CA PHE A 76 -4.07 -12.41 -19.70
C PHE A 76 -3.54 -11.86 -21.04
N SER A 77 -4.35 -11.10 -21.78
CA SER A 77 -3.92 -10.47 -23.04
C SER A 77 -2.80 -9.46 -22.82
N PHE A 78 -2.81 -8.71 -21.70
CA PHE A 78 -1.69 -7.80 -21.34
C PHE A 78 -0.38 -8.57 -21.12
N LEU A 79 -0.43 -9.68 -20.38
CA LEU A 79 0.74 -10.53 -20.16
C LEU A 79 1.28 -11.11 -21.48
N LEU A 80 0.39 -11.53 -22.37
CA LEU A 80 0.75 -12.10 -23.67
C LEU A 80 1.45 -11.06 -24.56
N PHE A 81 0.93 -9.83 -24.60
CA PHE A 81 1.53 -8.74 -25.37
C PHE A 81 2.90 -8.29 -24.81
N ASP A 82 3.09 -8.31 -23.49
CA ASP A 82 4.40 -8.02 -22.88
C ASP A 82 5.44 -9.09 -23.24
N LEU A 83 5.02 -10.37 -23.32
CA LEU A 83 5.86 -11.46 -23.80
C LEU A 83 6.22 -11.32 -25.29
N GLU A 84 5.30 -10.85 -26.12
CA GLU A 84 5.56 -10.57 -27.55
C GLU A 84 6.67 -9.53 -27.73
N ILE A 85 6.63 -8.42 -26.97
CA ILE A 85 7.68 -7.37 -27.02
C ILE A 85 9.03 -7.92 -26.56
N CYS A 86 9.03 -8.75 -25.51
CA CYS A 86 10.25 -9.43 -25.05
C CYS A 86 10.87 -10.30 -26.16
N LEU A 87 10.06 -10.97 -26.98
CA LEU A 87 10.51 -11.78 -28.12
C LEU A 87 10.84 -10.97 -29.37
N PHE A 88 10.29 -9.77 -29.51
CA PHE A 88 10.64 -8.84 -30.59
C PHE A 88 12.08 -8.28 -30.42
N THR A 89 12.54 -8.11 -29.19
CA THR A 89 13.90 -7.59 -28.91
C THR A 89 15.04 -8.47 -29.49
N PRO A 90 15.08 -9.80 -29.25
CA PRO A 90 16.11 -10.65 -29.85
C PRO A 90 15.97 -10.76 -31.38
N LEU A 91 14.77 -10.61 -31.95
CA LEU A 91 14.56 -10.55 -33.40
C LEU A 91 15.42 -9.45 -34.01
N ILE A 92 15.31 -8.22 -33.49
CA ILE A 92 16.03 -7.04 -34.00
C ILE A 92 17.55 -7.30 -33.95
N LEU A 93 18.03 -7.88 -32.85
CA LEU A 93 19.44 -8.20 -32.66
C LEU A 93 19.93 -9.34 -33.56
N SER A 94 19.04 -10.24 -33.96
CA SER A 94 19.35 -11.44 -34.75
C SER A 94 19.33 -11.26 -36.26
N ILE A 95 19.11 -10.04 -36.77
CA ILE A 95 19.07 -9.73 -38.21
C ILE A 95 20.29 -10.27 -38.98
N ASN A 96 21.44 -10.34 -38.31
CA ASN A 96 22.69 -10.80 -38.92
C ASN A 96 22.96 -12.31 -38.78
N ILE A 97 22.11 -13.07 -38.09
CA ILE A 97 22.36 -14.49 -37.72
C ILE A 97 21.93 -15.47 -38.83
N GLY A 98 21.08 -15.03 -39.76
CA GLY A 98 20.72 -15.78 -40.98
C GLY A 98 19.22 -15.76 -41.30
N SER A 99 18.88 -16.06 -42.56
CA SER A 99 17.51 -15.99 -43.08
C SER A 99 16.53 -16.99 -42.43
N GLY A 100 17.03 -18.15 -41.99
CA GLY A 100 16.20 -19.17 -41.33
C GLY A 100 15.67 -18.73 -39.96
N ALA A 101 16.53 -18.14 -39.12
CA ALA A 101 16.15 -17.64 -37.79
C ALA A 101 15.14 -16.49 -37.89
N LEU A 102 15.32 -15.59 -38.87
CA LEU A 102 14.37 -14.53 -39.19
C LEU A 102 13.03 -15.07 -39.67
N TYR A 103 13.02 -16.13 -40.48
CA TYR A 103 11.77 -16.74 -40.94
C TYR A 103 10.96 -17.32 -39.78
N PHE A 104 11.58 -18.12 -38.89
CA PHE A 104 10.88 -18.74 -37.76
C PHE A 104 10.33 -17.71 -36.76
N SER A 105 11.08 -16.65 -36.51
CA SER A 105 10.68 -15.60 -35.58
C SER A 105 9.55 -14.72 -36.14
N VAL A 106 9.55 -14.41 -37.44
CA VAL A 106 8.42 -13.73 -38.09
C VAL A 106 7.16 -14.61 -38.09
N VAL A 107 7.29 -15.90 -38.39
CA VAL A 107 6.15 -16.84 -38.33
C VAL A 107 5.60 -16.93 -36.90
N PHE A 108 6.46 -16.99 -35.90
CA PHE A 108 6.04 -17.00 -34.50
C PHE A 108 5.26 -15.74 -34.11
N LEU A 109 5.74 -14.55 -34.49
CA LEU A 109 5.02 -13.29 -34.24
C LEU A 109 3.66 -13.26 -34.94
N LEU A 110 3.58 -13.75 -36.18
CA LEU A 110 2.30 -13.83 -36.90
C LEU A 110 1.30 -14.74 -36.18
N VAL A 111 1.73 -15.89 -35.66
CA VAL A 111 0.85 -16.80 -34.90
C VAL A 111 0.29 -16.11 -33.67
N VAL A 112 1.13 -15.43 -32.90
CA VAL A 112 0.72 -14.68 -31.71
C VAL A 112 -0.26 -13.55 -32.08
N PHE A 113 0.03 -12.81 -33.14
CA PHE A 113 -0.85 -11.76 -33.65
C PHE A 113 -2.23 -12.29 -34.07
N PHE A 114 -2.30 -13.47 -34.71
CA PHE A 114 -3.58 -14.09 -35.07
C PHE A 114 -4.38 -14.53 -33.85
N ILE A 115 -3.72 -15.01 -32.79
CA ILE A 115 -4.38 -15.35 -31.52
C ILE A 115 -5.00 -14.08 -30.90
N TYR A 116 -4.28 -12.97 -30.90
CA TYR A 116 -4.80 -11.68 -30.44
C TYR A 116 -6.03 -11.23 -31.25
N LEU A 117 -5.98 -11.30 -32.59
CA LEU A 117 -7.14 -10.96 -33.43
C LEU A 117 -8.36 -11.85 -33.12
N TYR A 118 -8.14 -13.14 -32.87
CA TYR A 118 -9.20 -14.06 -32.49
C TYR A 118 -9.87 -13.65 -31.15
N GLU A 119 -9.09 -13.24 -30.14
CA GLU A 119 -9.62 -12.73 -28.87
C GLU A 119 -10.48 -11.47 -29.06
N VAL A 120 -10.07 -10.56 -29.94
CA VAL A 120 -10.84 -9.35 -30.28
C VAL A 120 -12.16 -9.72 -30.97
N MET A 121 -12.15 -10.67 -31.90
CA MET A 121 -13.35 -11.14 -32.60
C MET A 121 -14.35 -11.85 -31.67
N LEU A 122 -13.87 -12.52 -30.61
CA LEU A 122 -14.71 -13.11 -29.57
C LEU A 122 -15.46 -12.07 -28.72
N GLY A 123 -15.16 -10.77 -28.88
CA GLY A 123 -15.79 -9.71 -28.12
C GLY A 123 -15.30 -9.63 -26.68
N ALA A 124 -14.08 -10.09 -26.40
CA ALA A 124 -13.47 -10.04 -25.07
C ALA A 124 -13.41 -8.61 -24.47
N PHE A 125 -13.41 -7.60 -25.33
CA PHE A 125 -13.37 -6.18 -24.96
C PHE A 125 -14.70 -5.44 -25.13
N ASN A 126 -15.80 -6.13 -25.45
CA ASN A 126 -17.10 -5.48 -25.52
C ASN A 126 -17.61 -5.21 -24.10
N TRP A 127 -17.86 -3.93 -23.85
CA TRP A 127 -18.40 -3.34 -22.63
C TRP A 127 -19.69 -2.61 -22.99
#